data_AF-A0A919DM87-F1
#
_entry.id   AF-A0A919DM87-F1
#
_cell.length_a   1.000
_cell.length_b   1.000
_cell.length_c   1.000
_cell.angle_alpha   90.00
_cell.angle_beta   90.00
_cell.angle_gamma   90.00
#
_symmetry.space_group_name_H-M   'P 1'
#
loop_
_entity.id
_entity.type
_entity.pdbx_description
1 polymer ?
#
loop_
_entity_poly.entity_id
_entity_poly.type
_entity_poly.pdbx_seq_one_letter_code
_entity_poly.pdbx_strand_id
1 'polypeptide(L)'
;MLQELQDVINGTSAEVGVPTSLTDTRLNSLVFGPYDDAEIDSVRRQALLLRSTPECVREWFGRYGIDTATAPVRIPADPERELASRVVVPARRASSPPVDEFTH
;
A
#
# COMPACT_ATOMS: atom_id res chain seq x y z
N MET A 1 -17.56 -5.06 0.32
CA MET A 1 -16.12 -5.38 0.43
C MET A 1 -15.21 -4.31 -0.16
N LEU A 2 -15.10 -4.13 -1.49
CA LEU A 2 -14.19 -3.10 -2.06
C LEU A 2 -14.58 -1.67 -1.65
N GLN A 3 -15.87 -1.36 -1.58
CA GLN A 3 -16.36 -0.07 -1.10
C GLN A 3 -15.96 0.19 0.37
N GLU A 4 -16.09 -0.82 1.24
CA GLU A 4 -15.69 -0.68 2.66
C GLU A 4 -14.18 -0.44 2.79
N LEU A 5 -13.36 -1.12 1.97
CA LEU A 5 -11.92 -0.85 1.92
C LEU A 5 -11.61 0.57 1.41
N GLN A 6 -12.40 1.06 0.45
CA GLN A 6 -12.27 2.41 -0.07
C GLN A 6 -12.60 3.45 1.02
N ASP A 7 -13.66 3.23 1.80
CA ASP A 7 -14.05 4.12 2.89
C ASP A 7 -12.98 4.14 3.99
N VAL A 8 -12.41 2.98 4.35
CA VAL A 8 -11.27 2.88 5.29
C VAL A 8 -10.07 3.67 4.79
N ILE A 9 -9.71 3.55 3.52
CA ILE A 9 -8.54 4.24 2.94
C ILE A 9 -8.77 5.74 2.79
N ASN A 10 -10.01 6.17 2.53
CA ASN A 10 -10.38 7.58 2.55
C ASN A 10 -10.23 8.16 3.96
N GLY A 11 -10.76 7.49 4.98
CA GLY A 11 -10.61 7.88 6.38
C GLY A 11 -9.15 7.93 6.80
N THR A 12 -8.37 6.89 6.46
CA THR A 12 -6.93 6.83 6.75
C THR A 12 -6.20 8.03 6.11
N SER A 13 -6.47 8.32 4.83
CA SER A 13 -5.82 9.45 4.14
C SER A 13 -6.16 10.79 4.80
N ALA A 14 -7.41 10.97 5.24
CA ALA A 14 -7.82 12.17 5.97
C ALA A 14 -7.12 12.29 7.34
N GLU A 15 -6.93 11.17 8.05
CA GLU A 15 -6.24 11.14 9.34
C GLU A 15 -4.73 11.40 9.22
N VAL A 16 -4.06 10.78 8.24
CA VAL A 16 -2.61 10.94 8.05
C VAL A 16 -2.24 12.21 7.29
N GLY A 17 -3.22 12.88 6.67
CA GLY A 17 -3.03 14.10 5.89
C GLY A 17 -2.25 13.90 4.58
N VAL A 18 -2.08 12.66 4.13
CA VAL A 18 -1.39 12.31 2.88
C VAL A 18 -2.11 11.21 2.13
N PRO A 19 -1.98 11.15 0.78
CA PRO A 19 -2.64 10.13 -0.02
C PRO A 19 -2.21 8.70 0.34
N THR A 20 -3.18 7.86 0.69
CA THR A 20 -2.97 6.45 1.09
C THR A 20 -3.55 5.48 0.05
N SER A 21 -2.88 4.35 -0.17
CA SER A 21 -3.34 3.26 -1.05
C SER A 21 -3.29 1.93 -0.34
N LEU A 22 -4.23 1.04 -0.67
CA LEU A 22 -4.12 -0.38 -0.35
C LEU A 22 -3.77 -1.15 -1.63
N THR A 23 -2.76 -2.01 -1.55
CA THR A 23 -2.31 -2.82 -2.66
C THR A 23 -2.39 -4.32 -2.36
N ASP A 24 -2.37 -5.14 -3.40
CA ASP A 24 -2.02 -6.56 -3.26
C ASP A 24 -0.52 -6.75 -2.97
N THR A 25 -0.09 -8.01 -2.82
CA THR A 25 1.32 -8.38 -2.57
C THR A 25 2.25 -8.09 -3.74
N ARG A 26 1.71 -7.82 -4.93
CA ARG A 26 2.46 -7.39 -6.13
C ARG A 26 2.46 -5.87 -6.28
N LEU A 27 1.97 -5.15 -5.28
CA LEU A 27 1.84 -3.69 -5.24
C LEU A 27 0.81 -3.14 -6.23
N ASN A 28 -0.09 -3.96 -6.77
CA ASN A 28 -1.18 -3.43 -7.59
C ASN A 28 -2.23 -2.79 -6.69
N SER A 29 -2.62 -1.54 -7.00
CA SER A 29 -3.59 -0.81 -6.18
C SER A 29 -4.98 -1.44 -6.25
N LEU A 30 -5.54 -1.72 -5.08
CA LEU A 30 -6.91 -2.22 -4.90
C LEU A 30 -7.90 -1.07 -4.69
N VAL A 31 -7.54 -0.12 -3.83
CA VAL A 31 -8.28 1.10 -3.51
C VAL A 31 -7.30 2.24 -3.24
N PHE A 32 -7.73 3.47 -3.47
CA PHE A 32 -6.86 4.65 -3.44
C PHE A 32 -7.58 5.84 -2.82
N GLY A 33 -6.96 6.53 -1.85
CA GLY A 33 -7.54 7.70 -1.17
C GLY A 33 -7.67 8.93 -2.07
N PRO A 34 -8.18 10.06 -1.59
CA PRO A 34 -8.14 11.29 -2.38
C PRO A 34 -6.69 11.79 -2.57
N TYR A 35 -6.40 12.31 -3.77
CA TYR A 35 -5.22 13.13 -4.06
C TYR A 35 -5.68 14.57 -4.31
N ASP A 36 -4.88 15.55 -3.89
CA ASP A 36 -4.86 16.82 -4.59
C ASP A 36 -4.04 16.67 -5.88
N ASP A 37 -4.50 17.23 -6.99
CA ASP A 37 -3.91 17.06 -8.35
C ASP A 37 -2.39 17.33 -8.43
N ALA A 38 -1.84 18.06 -7.45
CA ALA A 38 -0.44 18.45 -7.38
C ALA A 38 0.52 17.37 -6.83
N GLU A 39 0.04 16.27 -6.24
CA GLU A 39 0.89 15.35 -5.45
C GLU A 39 1.02 13.91 -6.00
N ILE A 40 0.46 13.61 -7.17
CA ILE A 40 0.55 12.27 -7.74
C ILE A 40 1.85 12.07 -8.55
N ASP A 41 2.70 11.14 -8.09
CA ASP A 41 3.91 10.75 -8.83
C ASP A 41 3.57 9.98 -10.12
N SER A 42 4.47 9.98 -11.11
CA SER A 42 4.21 9.38 -12.44
C SER A 42 3.96 7.88 -12.35
N VAL A 43 4.65 7.19 -11.45
CA VAL A 43 4.45 5.76 -11.17
C VAL A 43 3.05 5.51 -10.60
N ARG A 44 2.55 6.36 -9.71
CA ARG A 44 1.17 6.27 -9.18
C ARG A 44 0.14 6.53 -10.26
N ARG A 45 0.33 7.55 -11.11
CA ARG A 45 -0.56 7.74 -12.29
C ARG A 45 -0.57 6.49 -13.15
N GLN A 46 0.61 5.96 -13.48
CA GLN A 46 0.72 4.80 -14.36
C GLN A 46 0.15 3.53 -13.71
N ALA A 47 0.36 3.32 -12.42
CA ALA A 47 -0.19 2.17 -11.69
C ALA A 47 -1.72 2.27 -11.55
N LEU A 48 -2.29 3.47 -11.39
CA LEU A 48 -3.73 3.69 -11.42
C LEU A 48 -4.31 3.43 -12.82
N LEU A 49 -3.70 4.01 -13.87
CA LEU A 49 -4.17 3.89 -15.25
C LEU A 49 -4.04 2.47 -15.79
N LEU A 50 -2.94 1.78 -15.48
CA LEU A 50 -2.68 0.42 -15.95
C LEU A 50 -3.16 -0.68 -14.97
N ARG A 51 -3.63 -0.29 -13.79
CA ARG A 51 -3.92 -1.20 -12.66
C ARG A 51 -2.79 -2.19 -12.37
N SER A 52 -1.55 -1.81 -12.67
CA SER A 52 -0.40 -2.70 -12.63
C SER A 52 0.86 -1.93 -12.31
N THR A 53 1.65 -2.45 -11.37
CA THR A 53 2.91 -1.84 -10.96
C THR A 53 4.06 -2.35 -11.84
N PRO A 54 4.86 -1.45 -12.44
CA PRO A 54 6.02 -1.82 -13.26
C PRO A 54 7.02 -2.71 -12.50
N GLU A 55 7.69 -3.60 -13.20
CA GLU A 55 8.63 -4.54 -12.58
C GLU A 55 9.81 -3.84 -11.91
N CYS A 56 10.37 -2.81 -12.54
CA CYS A 56 11.45 -2.01 -11.95
C CYS A 56 11.06 -1.35 -10.61
N VAL A 57 9.78 -1.00 -10.44
CA VAL A 57 9.25 -0.46 -9.18
C VAL A 57 9.13 -1.58 -8.16
N ARG A 58 8.65 -2.77 -8.55
CA ARG A 58 8.60 -3.93 -7.64
C ARG A 58 9.98 -4.33 -7.13
N GLU A 59 10.99 -4.37 -8.02
CA GLU A 59 12.37 -4.64 -7.64
C GLU A 59 12.92 -3.58 -6.69
N TRP A 60 12.64 -2.30 -6.95
CA TRP A 60 13.06 -1.21 -6.07
C TRP A 60 12.49 -1.36 -4.66
N PHE A 61 11.18 -1.57 -4.54
CA PHE A 61 10.51 -1.77 -3.25
C PHE A 61 10.98 -3.07 -2.57
N GLY A 62 11.24 -4.14 -3.33
CA GLY A 62 11.75 -5.40 -2.83
C GLY A 62 13.10 -5.29 -2.12
N ARG A 63 13.95 -4.32 -2.49
CA ARG A 63 15.24 -4.07 -1.80
C ARG A 63 15.09 -3.64 -0.33
N TYR A 64 13.90 -3.20 0.07
CA TYR A 64 13.60 -2.74 1.43
C TYR A 64 12.92 -3.82 2.30
N GLY A 65 12.73 -5.04 1.78
CA GLY A 65 12.16 -6.16 2.54
C GLY A 65 10.70 -5.96 2.97
N ILE A 66 9.93 -5.18 2.21
CA ILE A 66 8.54 -4.83 2.56
C ILE A 66 7.59 -6.04 2.60
N ASP A 67 7.93 -7.11 1.90
CA ASP A 67 7.18 -8.37 1.81
C ASP A 67 7.24 -9.16 3.13
N THR A 68 8.39 -9.12 3.80
CA THR A 68 8.63 -9.81 5.08
C THR A 68 8.50 -8.89 6.30
N ALA A 69 8.43 -7.57 6.10
CA ALA A 69 8.31 -6.60 7.17
C ALA A 69 7.09 -6.85 8.09
N THR A 70 7.32 -6.70 9.40
CA THR A 70 6.27 -6.76 10.44
C THR A 70 5.98 -5.39 11.07
N ALA A 71 6.73 -4.37 10.67
CA ALA A 71 6.59 -2.99 11.11
C ALA A 71 6.60 -2.04 9.90
N PRO A 72 6.16 -0.78 10.04
CA PRO A 72 6.23 0.20 8.96
C PRO A 72 7.66 0.38 8.41
N VAL A 73 7.79 0.41 7.08
CA VAL A 73 9.06 0.59 6.37
C VAL A 73 9.05 1.92 5.63
N ARG A 74 10.08 2.75 5.84
CA ARG A 74 10.26 3.99 5.09
C ARG A 74 11.00 3.70 3.79
N ILE A 75 10.39 4.06 2.67
CA ILE A 75 10.97 3.98 1.33
C ILE A 75 11.42 5.40 0.94
N PRO A 76 12.71 5.64 0.67
CA PRO A 76 13.20 6.94 0.23
C PRO A 76 12.66 7.27 -1.17
N ALA A 77 12.69 8.56 -1.51
CA ALA A 77 12.41 8.99 -2.87
C ALA A 77 13.51 8.48 -3.82
N ASP A 78 13.15 8.22 -5.08
CA ASP A 78 14.09 7.96 -6.16
C ASP A 78 13.76 8.89 -7.33
N PRO A 79 14.46 10.05 -7.44
CA PRO A 79 14.24 11.01 -8.51
C PRO A 79 14.46 10.44 -9.92
N GLU A 80 15.38 9.47 -10.09
CA GLU A 80 15.65 8.86 -11.40
C GLU A 80 14.47 8.05 -11.92
N ARG A 81 13.66 7.52 -11.00
CA ARG A 81 12.45 6.73 -11.27
C ARG A 81 11.16 7.52 -11.02
N GLU A 82 11.30 8.82 -10.77
CA GLU A 82 10.19 9.73 -10.43
C GLU A 82 9.34 9.23 -9.25
N LEU A 83 9.97 8.55 -8.28
CA LEU A 83 9.30 7.98 -7.11
C LEU A 83 9.40 8.95 -5.92
N ALA A 84 8.25 9.37 -5.40
CA ALA A 84 8.18 10.06 -4.11
C ALA A 84 8.54 9.14 -2.94
N SER A 85 9.05 9.71 -1.84
CA SER A 85 9.24 8.95 -0.60
C SER A 85 7.88 8.55 -0.01
N ARG A 86 7.82 7.39 0.65
CA ARG A 86 6.57 6.92 1.28
C ARG A 86 6.84 5.96 2.42
N VAL A 87 5.82 5.72 3.23
CA VAL A 87 5.83 4.67 4.26
C VAL A 87 4.96 3.51 3.78
N VAL A 88 5.48 2.30 3.86
CA VAL A 88 4.75 1.06 3.59
C VAL A 88 4.41 0.41 4.91
N VAL A 89 3.12 0.21 5.16
CA VAL A 89 2.62 -0.45 6.38
C VAL A 89 2.11 -1.84 5.99
N PRO A 90 2.71 -2.94 6.49
CA PRO A 90 2.25 -4.29 6.20
C PRO A 90 0.85 -4.55 6.75
N ALA A 91 -0.12 -4.81 5.88
CA ALA A 91 -1.46 -5.26 6.26
C ALA A 91 -1.49 -6.80 6.33
N ARG A 92 -1.54 -7.35 7.53
CA ARG A 92 -1.62 -8.81 7.76
C ARG A 92 -2.93 -9.15 8.43
N ARG A 93 -3.59 -10.22 7.99
CA ARG A 93 -4.70 -10.79 8.75
C ARG A 93 -4.11 -11.43 10.01
N ALA A 94 -4.54 -10.96 11.18
CA ALA A 94 -4.30 -11.72 12.40
C ALA A 94 -4.95 -13.10 12.21
N SER A 95 -4.16 -14.18 12.24
CA SER A 95 -4.74 -15.50 12.39
C SER A 95 -5.51 -15.48 13.71
N SER A 96 -6.81 -15.78 13.68
CA SER A 96 -7.48 -16.13 14.93
C SER A 96 -6.66 -17.24 15.58
N PRO A 97 -6.41 -17.20 16.90
CA PRO A 97 -5.87 -18.36 17.58
C PRO A 97 -6.78 -19.56 17.25
N PRO A 98 -6.23 -20.78 17.09
CA PRO A 98 -7.08 -21.96 16.94
C PRO A 98 -8.08 -21.93 18.10
N VAL A 99 -9.37 -22.00 17.76
CA VAL A 99 -10.39 -22.25 18.76
C VAL A 99 -10.07 -23.61 19.34
N ASP A 100 -9.48 -23.65 20.53
CA ASP A 100 -9.37 -24.90 21.28
C ASP A 100 -10.79 -25.44 21.41
N GLU A 101 -11.01 -26.61 20.80
CA GLU A 101 -12.17 -27.46 21.06
C GLU A 101 -12.16 -27.78 22.55
N PHE A 102 -12.82 -26.95 23.37
CA PHE A 102 -13.32 -27.37 24.66
C PHE A 102 -14.36 -28.45 24.38
N THR A 103 -13.85 -29.68 24.31
CA THR A 103 -14.60 -30.92 24.43
C THR A 103 -15.43 -30.86 25.72
N HIS A 104 -16.67 -31.28 25.57
CA HIS A 104 -17.73 -31.45 26.56
C HIS A 104 -17.28 -31.90 27.95
#